data_AF-A0A913ZSH1-F1
#
_entry.id   AF-A0A913ZSH1-F1
#
_cell.length_a   1.000
_cell.length_b   1.000
_cell.length_c   1.000
_cell.angle_alpha   90.00
_cell.angle_beta   90.00
_cell.angle_gamma   90.00
#
_symmetry.space_group_name_H-M   'P 1'
#
loop_
_entity.id
_entity.type
_entity.pdbx_description
1 polymer ?
#
loop_
_entity_poly.entity_id
_entity_poly.type
_entity_poly.pdbx_seq_one_letter_code
_entity_poly.pdbx_strand_id
1 'polypeptide(L)'
;MATSVASAHSAGEGLDAEKNRFQVELEFVQCLANPHYLNFIAQRGYFKDTKFVNYLKYLQYWKEPQFAKYLKYPQCLHFLELLQYEHFRKELANAQCAQFIDDQQLLHWQHYTRKRMRLQQAAAEQFQQQQQQQKQQQIQQHSRQPQQQQQQQQQQQDQKPLQLVQQNQQNQK
;
A
#
# COMPACT_ATOMS: atom_id res chain seq x y z
N MET A 1 -42.03 -40.35 -12.78
CA MET A 1 -41.29 -39.07 -12.79
C MET A 1 -41.15 -38.55 -11.36
N ALA A 2 -40.19 -39.03 -10.57
CA ALA A 2 -40.05 -38.61 -9.15
C ALA A 2 -38.60 -38.70 -8.60
N THR A 3 -37.59 -38.41 -9.43
CA THR A 3 -36.17 -38.59 -9.05
C THR A 3 -35.28 -37.36 -9.30
N SER A 4 -35.85 -36.16 -9.42
CA SER A 4 -35.06 -34.93 -9.67
C SER A 4 -34.97 -33.95 -8.50
N VAL A 5 -35.77 -34.09 -7.44
CA VAL A 5 -35.85 -33.11 -6.33
C VAL A 5 -34.92 -33.42 -5.15
N ALA A 6 -34.51 -34.68 -4.97
CA ALA A 6 -33.63 -35.07 -3.85
C ALA A 6 -32.18 -34.60 -4.03
N SER A 7 -31.65 -34.59 -5.27
CA SER A 7 -30.27 -34.15 -5.56
C SER A 7 -30.07 -32.64 -5.42
N ALA A 8 -31.14 -31.85 -5.53
CA ALA A 8 -31.09 -30.40 -5.35
C ALA A 8 -31.10 -30.00 -3.86
N HIS A 9 -31.82 -30.75 -3.01
CA HIS A 9 -31.85 -30.51 -1.56
C HIS A 9 -30.49 -30.80 -0.91
N SER A 10 -29.83 -31.90 -1.25
CA SER A 10 -28.50 -32.24 -0.70
C SER A 10 -27.40 -31.26 -1.14
N ALA A 11 -27.52 -30.70 -2.35
CA ALA A 11 -26.59 -29.69 -2.86
C ALA A 11 -26.82 -28.32 -2.21
N GLY A 12 -28.07 -27.94 -1.94
CA GLY A 12 -28.43 -26.71 -1.22
C GLY A 12 -27.92 -26.72 0.22
N GLU A 13 -28.09 -27.83 0.94
CA GLU A 13 -27.61 -27.98 2.32
C GLU A 13 -26.08 -27.85 2.43
N GLY A 14 -25.33 -28.43 1.48
CA GLY A 14 -23.88 -28.33 1.44
C GLY A 14 -23.37 -26.91 1.19
N LEU A 15 -24.02 -26.18 0.28
CA LEU A 15 -23.68 -24.78 0.00
C LEU A 15 -23.99 -23.87 1.19
N ASP A 16 -25.08 -24.11 1.90
CA ASP A 16 -25.44 -23.30 3.06
C ASP A 16 -24.55 -23.61 4.27
N ALA A 17 -24.12 -24.87 4.43
CA ALA A 17 -23.10 -25.24 5.41
C ALA A 17 -21.73 -24.58 5.11
N GLU A 18 -21.33 -24.51 3.83
CA GLU A 18 -20.08 -23.87 3.43
C GLU A 18 -20.11 -22.34 3.61
N LYS A 19 -21.24 -21.70 3.30
CA LYS A 19 -21.45 -20.28 3.60
C LYS A 19 -21.43 -20.02 5.10
N ASN A 20 -22.07 -20.88 5.89
CA ASN A 20 -22.08 -20.77 7.35
C ASN A 20 -20.66 -20.88 7.91
N ARG A 21 -19.89 -21.90 7.47
CA ARG A 21 -18.48 -22.06 7.84
C ARG A 21 -17.67 -20.80 7.53
N PHE A 22 -17.80 -20.28 6.31
CA PHE A 22 -17.10 -19.06 5.90
C PHE A 22 -17.45 -17.86 6.78
N GLN A 23 -18.73 -17.68 7.11
CA GLN A 23 -19.17 -16.59 7.98
C GLN A 23 -18.65 -16.75 9.41
N VAL A 24 -18.70 -17.95 9.97
CA VAL A 24 -18.19 -18.24 11.32
C VAL A 24 -16.69 -18.01 11.38
N GLU A 25 -15.94 -18.46 10.37
CA GLU A 25 -14.50 -18.21 10.26
C GLU A 25 -14.19 -16.72 10.13
N LEU A 26 -14.95 -15.99 9.31
CA LEU A 26 -14.81 -14.55 9.11
C LEU A 26 -15.05 -13.76 10.41
N GLU A 27 -16.10 -14.10 11.14
CA GLU A 27 -16.42 -13.48 12.43
C GLU A 27 -15.35 -13.82 13.47
N PHE A 28 -14.96 -15.10 13.56
CA PHE A 28 -13.92 -15.56 14.47
C PHE A 28 -12.58 -14.85 14.23
N VAL A 29 -12.11 -14.78 12.99
CA VAL A 29 -10.86 -14.09 12.64
C VAL A 29 -10.94 -12.63 13.04
N GLN A 30 -12.06 -11.95 12.78
CA GLN A 30 -12.23 -10.56 13.18
C GLN A 30 -12.22 -10.36 14.69
N CYS A 31 -12.74 -11.31 15.48
CA CYS A 31 -12.66 -11.27 16.94
C CYS A 31 -11.20 -11.29 17.45
N LEU A 32 -10.23 -11.81 16.69
CA LEU A 32 -8.81 -11.77 17.05
C LEU A 32 -8.23 -10.35 17.10
N ALA A 33 -8.92 -9.34 16.54
CA ALA A 33 -8.51 -7.95 16.66
C ALA A 33 -8.64 -7.41 18.10
N ASN A 34 -9.46 -8.04 18.94
CA ASN A 34 -9.71 -7.61 20.32
C ASN A 34 -8.70 -8.27 21.29
N PRO A 35 -7.79 -7.52 21.92
CA PRO A 35 -6.78 -8.08 22.83
C PRO A 35 -7.38 -8.75 24.07
N HIS A 36 -8.53 -8.29 24.57
CA HIS A 36 -9.20 -8.93 25.70
C HIS A 36 -9.80 -10.28 25.33
N TYR A 37 -10.28 -10.44 24.09
CA TYR A 37 -10.74 -11.73 23.60
C TYR A 37 -9.58 -12.73 23.47
N LEU A 38 -8.43 -12.27 22.96
CA LEU A 38 -7.20 -13.07 22.93
C LEU A 38 -6.75 -13.51 24.32
N ASN A 39 -6.80 -12.60 25.31
CA ASN A 39 -6.50 -12.91 26.70
C ASN A 39 -7.45 -13.97 27.28
N PHE A 40 -8.75 -13.84 27.01
CA PHE A 40 -9.76 -14.81 27.43
C PHE A 40 -9.48 -16.21 26.86
N ILE A 41 -9.13 -16.31 25.56
CA ILE A 41 -8.75 -17.57 24.92
C ILE A 41 -7.48 -18.14 25.58
N ALA A 42 -6.48 -17.29 25.84
CA ALA A 42 -5.22 -17.70 26.45
C ALA A 42 -5.40 -18.26 27.86
N GLN A 43 -6.18 -17.58 28.71
CA GLN A 43 -6.45 -17.98 30.09
C GLN A 43 -7.18 -19.32 30.19
N ARG A 44 -8.07 -19.63 29.24
CA ARG A 44 -8.74 -20.94 29.14
C ARG A 44 -7.84 -22.05 28.59
N GLY A 45 -6.63 -21.72 28.17
CA GLY A 45 -5.64 -22.69 27.72
C GLY A 45 -5.81 -23.19 26.28
N TYR A 46 -6.70 -22.59 25.48
CA TYR A 46 -6.91 -23.02 24.08
C TYR A 46 -5.63 -22.91 23.24
N PHE A 47 -4.78 -21.91 23.50
CA PHE A 47 -3.50 -21.76 22.80
C PHE A 47 -2.46 -22.84 23.12
N LYS A 48 -2.72 -23.70 24.12
CA LYS A 48 -1.87 -24.85 24.46
C LYS A 48 -2.26 -26.09 23.64
N ASP A 49 -3.49 -26.16 23.13
CA ASP A 49 -3.95 -27.27 22.30
C ASP A 49 -3.39 -27.16 20.88
N THR A 50 -2.64 -28.18 20.45
CA THR A 50 -2.08 -28.28 19.11
C THR A 50 -3.16 -28.22 18.02
N LYS A 51 -4.35 -28.78 18.26
CA LYS A 51 -5.44 -28.74 17.28
C LYS A 51 -5.89 -27.30 17.02
N PHE A 52 -6.02 -26.50 18.07
CA PHE A 52 -6.39 -25.09 17.95
C PHE A 52 -5.30 -24.27 17.26
N VAL A 53 -4.02 -24.53 17.56
CA VAL A 53 -2.90 -23.87 16.88
C VAL A 53 -2.86 -24.23 15.39
N ASN A 54 -3.16 -25.47 15.03
CA ASN A 54 -3.28 -25.88 13.63
C ASN A 54 -4.47 -25.20 12.94
N TYR A 55 -5.58 -24.98 13.65
CA TYR A 55 -6.69 -24.19 13.14
C TYR A 55 -6.30 -22.72 12.89
N LEU A 56 -5.52 -22.09 13.77
CA LEU A 56 -4.97 -20.75 13.52
C LEU A 56 -4.03 -20.71 12.30
N LYS A 57 -3.25 -21.78 12.06
CA LYS A 57 -2.45 -21.90 10.83
C LYS A 57 -3.33 -22.01 9.59
N TYR A 58 -4.40 -22.81 9.66
CA TYR A 58 -5.38 -22.93 8.60
C TYR A 58 -5.97 -21.56 8.24
N LEU A 59 -6.38 -20.76 9.23
CA LEU A 59 -6.96 -19.43 9.02
C LEU A 59 -6.02 -18.40 8.36
N GLN A 60 -4.72 -18.70 8.17
CA GLN A 60 -3.81 -17.78 7.47
C GLN A 60 -4.20 -17.52 6.01
N TYR A 61 -5.06 -18.35 5.40
CA TYR A 61 -5.61 -18.08 4.06
C TYR A 61 -6.36 -16.74 3.99
N TRP A 62 -6.90 -16.24 5.12
CA TRP A 62 -7.57 -14.92 5.18
C TRP A 62 -6.67 -13.74 4.81
N LYS A 63 -5.35 -13.93 4.79
CA LYS A 63 -4.38 -12.93 4.32
C LYS A 63 -4.37 -12.77 2.80
N GLU A 64 -4.85 -13.76 2.05
CA GLU A 64 -4.88 -13.65 0.59
C GLU A 64 -5.86 -12.55 0.16
N PRO A 65 -5.53 -11.73 -0.86
CA PRO A 65 -6.35 -10.59 -1.27
C PRO A 65 -7.80 -10.94 -1.60
N GLN A 66 -8.02 -12.15 -2.12
CA GLN A 66 -9.35 -12.66 -2.48
C GLN A 66 -10.29 -12.81 -1.28
N PHE A 67 -9.76 -13.03 -0.07
CA PHE A 67 -10.52 -13.16 1.18
C PHE A 67 -10.38 -11.92 2.07
N ALA A 68 -9.20 -11.30 2.11
CA ALA A 68 -8.92 -10.15 2.96
C ALA A 68 -9.88 -8.97 2.72
N LYS A 69 -10.42 -8.82 1.50
CA LYS A 69 -11.41 -7.79 1.14
C LYS A 69 -12.70 -7.84 1.98
N TYR A 70 -13.03 -8.97 2.60
CA TYR A 70 -14.22 -9.12 3.43
C TYR A 70 -14.00 -8.69 4.89
N LEU A 71 -12.75 -8.46 5.31
CA LEU A 71 -12.40 -8.10 6.69
C LEU A 71 -12.65 -6.62 6.94
N LYS A 72 -13.44 -6.31 7.98
CA LYS A 72 -13.68 -4.93 8.42
C LYS A 72 -12.58 -4.42 9.36
N TYR A 73 -11.97 -5.33 10.12
CA TYR A 73 -10.94 -5.03 11.12
C TYR A 73 -9.58 -5.57 10.68
N PRO A 74 -8.79 -4.84 9.86
CA PRO A 74 -7.56 -5.37 9.27
C PRO A 74 -6.51 -5.79 10.30
N GLN A 75 -6.59 -5.25 11.53
CA GLN A 75 -5.68 -5.56 12.62
C GLN A 75 -5.74 -7.03 13.07
N CYS A 76 -6.85 -7.73 12.82
CA CYS A 76 -6.96 -9.16 13.12
C CYS A 76 -5.89 -10.01 12.42
N LEU A 77 -5.50 -9.64 11.18
CA LEU A 77 -4.47 -10.36 10.43
C LEU A 77 -3.10 -10.22 11.09
N HIS A 78 -2.82 -9.06 11.66
CA HIS A 78 -1.58 -8.85 12.40
C HIS A 78 -1.52 -9.73 13.65
N PHE A 79 -2.62 -9.83 14.42
CA PHE A 79 -2.66 -10.75 15.56
C PHE A 79 -2.61 -12.21 15.12
N LEU A 80 -3.26 -12.58 14.02
CA LEU A 80 -3.22 -13.94 13.49
C LEU A 80 -1.77 -14.37 13.14
N GLU A 81 -0.95 -13.44 12.64
CA GLU A 81 0.49 -13.66 12.45
C GLU A 81 1.22 -13.80 13.78
N LEU A 82 0.98 -12.91 14.75
CA LEU A 82 1.63 -12.96 16.05
C LEU A 82 1.29 -14.23 16.83
N LEU A 83 0.06 -14.73 16.71
CA LEU A 83 -0.40 -15.98 17.33
C LEU A 83 0.34 -17.23 16.85
N GLN A 84 1.05 -17.16 15.71
CA GLN A 84 1.90 -18.27 15.27
C GLN A 84 3.10 -18.47 16.19
N TYR A 85 3.55 -17.40 16.86
CA TYR A 85 4.64 -17.45 17.79
C TYR A 85 4.19 -17.94 19.18
N GLU A 86 4.83 -18.99 19.68
CA GLU A 86 4.48 -19.58 20.98
C GLU A 86 4.70 -18.61 22.15
N HIS A 87 5.77 -17.82 22.11
CA HIS A 87 6.06 -16.84 23.16
C HIS A 87 4.92 -15.82 23.29
N PHE A 88 4.42 -15.29 22.17
CA PHE A 88 3.31 -14.35 22.17
C PHE A 88 2.03 -14.97 22.75
N ARG A 89 1.71 -16.22 22.37
CA ARG A 89 0.56 -16.97 22.92
C ARG A 89 0.65 -17.16 24.44
N LYS A 90 1.86 -17.35 24.99
CA LYS A 90 2.07 -17.48 26.44
C LYS A 90 1.88 -16.15 27.15
N GLU A 91 2.46 -15.07 26.62
CA GLU A 91 2.34 -13.74 27.20
C GLU A 91 0.90 -13.22 27.22
N LEU A 92 0.07 -13.61 26.23
CA LEU A 92 -1.34 -13.26 26.18
C LEU A 92 -2.16 -13.77 27.38
N ALA A 93 -1.69 -14.75 28.16
CA ALA A 93 -2.37 -15.18 29.38
C ALA A 93 -2.29 -14.10 30.49
N ASN A 94 -1.28 -13.23 30.44
CA ASN A 94 -1.12 -12.11 31.34
C ASN A 94 -2.08 -10.95 30.97
N ALA A 95 -2.99 -10.60 31.87
CA ALA A 95 -3.95 -9.52 31.65
C ALA A 95 -3.28 -8.15 31.41
N GLN A 96 -2.11 -7.91 31.99
CA GLN A 96 -1.35 -6.67 31.78
C GLN A 96 -0.80 -6.58 30.34
N CYS A 97 -0.47 -7.71 29.72
CA CYS A 97 -0.07 -7.75 28.31
C CYS A 97 -1.24 -7.34 27.41
N ALA A 98 -2.44 -7.86 27.68
CA ALA A 98 -3.64 -7.52 26.92
C ALA A 98 -4.01 -6.04 27.06
N GLN A 99 -3.95 -5.50 28.29
CA GLN A 99 -4.18 -4.08 28.55
C GLN A 99 -3.13 -3.21 27.83
N PHE A 100 -1.85 -3.58 27.89
CA PHE A 100 -0.81 -2.87 27.16
C PHE A 100 -1.08 -2.84 25.65
N ILE A 101 -1.48 -3.97 25.06
CA ILE A 101 -1.84 -4.04 23.64
C ILE A 101 -3.02 -3.10 23.35
N ASP A 102 -4.06 -3.11 24.17
CA ASP A 102 -5.23 -2.23 24.03
C ASP A 102 -4.85 -0.74 24.08
N ASP A 103 -4.01 -0.34 25.04
CA ASP A 103 -3.48 1.01 25.15
C ASP A 103 -2.69 1.42 23.90
N GLN A 104 -1.88 0.50 23.35
CA GLN A 104 -1.17 0.74 22.08
C GLN A 104 -2.12 0.89 20.89
N GLN A 105 -3.20 0.10 20.82
CA GLN A 105 -4.23 0.26 19.78
C GLN A 105 -4.90 1.62 19.89
N LEU A 106 -5.29 2.03 21.10
CA LEU A 106 -5.93 3.31 21.37
C LEU A 106 -5.02 4.48 20.95
N LEU A 107 -3.75 4.47 21.38
CA LEU A 107 -2.77 5.49 21.01
C LEU A 107 -2.56 5.55 19.49
N HIS A 108 -2.48 4.39 18.83
CA HIS A 108 -2.39 4.33 17.38
C HIS A 108 -3.58 5.04 16.72
N TRP A 109 -4.81 4.73 17.13
CA TRP A 109 -6.02 5.33 16.57
C TRP A 109 -6.12 6.84 16.83
N GLN A 110 -5.77 7.30 18.03
CA GLN A 110 -5.76 8.73 18.37
C GLN A 110 -4.84 9.56 17.46
N HIS A 111 -3.70 8.98 17.07
CA HIS A 111 -2.71 9.68 16.25
C HIS A 111 -2.78 9.36 14.75
N TYR A 112 -3.52 8.30 14.37
CA TYR A 112 -3.59 7.81 13.00
C TYR A 112 -3.98 8.90 12.01
N THR A 113 -5.08 9.63 12.26
CA THR A 113 -5.56 10.67 11.34
C THR A 113 -4.53 11.78 11.13
N ARG A 114 -3.91 12.28 12.20
CA ARG A 114 -2.89 13.33 12.12
C ARG A 114 -1.64 12.85 11.40
N LYS A 115 -1.17 11.63 11.72
CA LYS A 115 -0.02 11.02 11.05
C LYS A 115 -0.28 10.85 9.56
N ARG A 116 -1.47 10.36 9.18
CA ARG A 116 -1.86 10.17 7.79
C ARG A 116 -1.90 11.48 7.01
N MET A 117 -2.48 12.54 7.58
CA MET A 117 -2.51 13.86 6.95
C MET A 117 -1.11 14.40 6.66
N ARG A 118 -0.18 14.29 7.62
CA ARG A 118 1.22 14.74 7.42
C ARG A 118 1.92 13.95 6.33
N LEU A 119 1.71 12.63 6.27
CA LEU A 119 2.28 11.78 5.23
C LEU A 119 1.73 12.14 3.84
N GLN A 120 0.43 12.43 3.74
CA GLN A 120 -0.19 12.87 2.49
C GLN A 120 0.32 14.24 2.02
N GLN A 121 0.50 15.18 2.95
CA GLN A 121 1.10 16.49 2.67
C GLN A 121 2.54 16.35 2.17
N ALA A 122 3.37 15.59 2.87
CA ALA A 122 4.76 15.36 2.47
C ALA A 122 4.85 14.70 1.07
N ALA A 123 3.98 13.73 0.77
CA ALA A 123 3.94 13.10 -0.55
C ALA A 123 3.51 14.10 -1.65
N ALA A 124 2.55 14.98 -1.36
CA ALA A 124 2.11 16.02 -2.30
C ALA A 124 3.21 17.07 -2.55
N GLU A 125 3.93 17.49 -1.51
CA GLU A 125 5.07 18.40 -1.62
C GLU A 125 6.19 17.81 -2.48
N GLN A 126 6.53 16.52 -2.27
CA GLN A 126 7.51 15.82 -3.10
C GLN A 126 7.10 15.76 -4.57
N PHE A 127 5.83 15.49 -4.85
CA PHE A 127 5.31 15.45 -6.21
C PHE A 127 5.35 16.83 -6.88
N GLN A 128 5.03 17.90 -6.15
CA GLN A 128 5.13 19.27 -6.67
C GLN A 128 6.58 19.69 -6.97
N GLN A 129 7.52 19.35 -6.08
CA GLN A 129 8.94 19.63 -6.31
C GLN A 129 9.49 18.90 -7.54
N GLN A 130 9.12 17.64 -7.76
CA GLN A 130 9.50 16.91 -8.97
C GLN A 130 8.94 17.56 -10.24
N GLN A 131 7.68 18.00 -10.24
CA GLN A 131 7.11 18.72 -11.39
C GLN A 131 7.81 20.06 -11.65
N GLN A 132 8.15 20.81 -10.59
CA GLN A 132 8.86 22.08 -10.74
C GLN A 132 10.26 21.88 -11.31
N GLN A 133 11.00 20.87 -10.84
CA GLN A 133 12.31 20.53 -11.40
C GLN A 133 12.21 20.11 -12.89
N GLN A 134 11.22 19.31 -13.26
CA GLN A 134 10.99 18.95 -14.67
C GLN A 134 10.66 20.17 -15.54
N LYS A 135 9.81 21.08 -15.05
CA LYS A 135 9.51 22.35 -15.75
C LYS A 135 10.75 23.23 -15.90
N GLN A 136 11.58 23.36 -14.86
CA GLN A 136 12.81 24.14 -14.93
C GLN A 136 13.82 23.56 -15.93
N GLN A 137 13.96 22.23 -15.99
CA GLN A 137 14.81 21.56 -16.97
C GLN A 137 14.34 21.81 -18.41
N GLN A 138 13.02 21.78 -18.67
CA GLN A 138 12.46 22.10 -19.99
C GLN A 138 12.68 23.57 -20.37
N ILE A 139 12.46 24.52 -19.44
CA ILE A 139 12.67 25.96 -19.69
C ILE A 139 14.14 26.25 -20.01
N GLN A 140 15.08 25.62 -19.30
CA GLN A 140 16.52 25.82 -19.51
C GLN A 140 17.04 25.16 -20.80
N GLN A 141 16.38 24.12 -21.30
CA GLN A 141 16.66 23.57 -22.63
C GLN A 141 16.12 24.47 -23.75
N HIS A 142 14.91 25.01 -23.61
CA HIS A 142 14.30 25.85 -24.64
C HIS A 142 14.98 27.23 -24.77
N SER A 143 15.52 27.78 -23.69
CA SER A 143 16.24 29.07 -23.70
C SER A 143 17.68 29.00 -24.24
N ARG A 144 18.27 27.80 -24.45
CA ARG A 144 19.58 27.65 -25.13
C ARG A 144 19.53 27.72 -26.66
N GLN A 145 18.37 27.51 -27.28
CA GLN A 145 18.24 27.47 -28.75
C GLN A 145 18.34 28.84 -29.45
N PRO A 146 17.79 29.96 -28.93
CA PRO A 146 17.91 31.26 -29.60
C PRO A 146 19.33 31.84 -29.60
N GLN A 147 20.11 31.53 -28.55
CA GLN A 147 21.42 32.14 -28.33
C GLN A 147 22.49 31.62 -29.32
N GLN A 148 22.38 30.36 -29.77
CA GLN A 148 23.29 29.81 -30.80
C GLN A 148 22.99 30.33 -32.21
N GLN A 149 21.71 30.58 -32.54
CA GLN A 149 21.34 31.15 -33.85
C GLN A 149 21.82 32.59 -34.02
N GLN A 150 21.76 33.40 -32.95
CA GLN A 150 22.19 34.78 -33.01
C GLN A 150 23.72 34.91 -33.12
N GLN A 151 24.47 33.98 -32.53
CA GLN A 151 25.94 33.95 -32.64
C GLN A 151 26.43 33.50 -34.02
N GLN A 152 25.69 32.62 -34.72
CA GLN A 152 25.98 32.26 -36.11
C GLN A 152 25.65 33.38 -37.10
N GLN A 153 24.57 34.14 -36.88
CA GLN A 153 24.24 35.29 -37.73
C GLN A 153 25.26 36.43 -37.60
N GLN A 154 25.83 36.63 -36.41
CA GLN A 154 26.85 37.66 -36.21
C GLN A 154 28.19 37.29 -36.87
N GLN A 155 28.59 36.01 -36.85
CA GLN A 155 29.76 35.53 -37.61
C GLN A 155 29.59 35.62 -39.13
N GLN A 156 28.37 35.52 -39.65
CA GLN A 156 28.10 35.70 -41.08
C GLN A 156 28.09 37.17 -41.53
N GLN A 157 27.79 38.11 -40.62
CA GLN A 157 27.89 39.55 -40.93
C GLN A 157 29.34 40.06 -40.95
N ASP A 158 30.22 39.52 -40.11
CA ASP A 158 31.64 39.91 -40.08
C ASP A 158 32.47 39.44 -41.29
N GLN A 159 31.97 38.48 -42.10
CA GLN A 159 32.65 38.07 -43.35
C GLN A 159 32.27 38.92 -44.57
N LYS A 160 31.22 39.75 -44.49
CA LYS A 160 30.73 40.54 -45.63
C LYS A 160 31.64 41.69 -46.11
N PRO A 161 32.58 42.26 -45.32
CA PRO A 161 33.43 43.35 -45.82
C PRO A 161 34.57 42.91 -46.76
N LEU A 162 34.95 41.63 -46.80
CA LEU A 162 36.13 41.19 -47.56
C LEU A 162 35.89 40.99 -49.06
N GLN A 163 34.63 40.89 -49.52
CA GLN A 163 34.33 40.70 -50.95
C GLN A 163 34.13 42.03 -51.70
N LEU A 164 33.70 43.10 -51.03
CA LEU A 164 33.45 44.41 -51.66
C LEU A 164 34.73 45.23 -51.91
N VAL A 165 35.84 44.93 -51.23
CA VAL A 165 37.12 45.62 -51.47
C VAL A 165 37.85 45.10 -52.70
N GLN A 166 37.64 43.84 -53.09
CA GLN A 166 38.38 43.23 -54.20
C GLN A 166 37.78 43.60 -55.58
N GLN A 167 36.47 43.82 -55.64
CA GLN A 167 35.77 44.17 -56.88
C GLN A 167 35.99 45.64 -57.31
N ASN A 168 36.29 46.53 -56.35
CA ASN A 168 36.59 47.95 -56.65
C ASN A 168 38.02 48.19 -57.15
N GLN A 169 38.94 47.23 -57.04
CA GLN A 169 40.30 47.34 -57.60
C GLN A 169 40.42 46.85 -59.04
N GLN A 170 39.42 46.14 -59.57
CA GLN A 170 39.41 45.65 -60.96
C GLN A 170 38.81 46.63 -61.97
N ASN A 171 38.11 47.69 -61.53
CA ASN A 171 37.49 48.69 -62.41
C ASN A 171 38.31 49.98 -62.59
N GLN A 172 39.61 49.99 -62.26
CA GLN A 172 40.50 51.15 -62.41
C GLN A 172 41.70 50.92 -63.35
N LYS A 173 41.59 50.00 -64.30
CA LYS A 173 42.48 49.94 -65.47
C LYS A 173 41.66 49.88 -66.74
#